data_AF-D8QPM7-F1
#
_entry.id   AF-D8QPM7-F1
#
_cell.length_a   1.000
_cell.length_b   1.000
_cell.length_c   1.000
_cell.angle_alpha   90.00
_cell.angle_beta   90.00
_cell.angle_gamma   90.00
#
_symmetry.space_group_name_H-M   'P 1'
#
loop_
_entity.id
_entity.type
_entity.pdbx_description
1 polymer ?
#
loop_
_entity_poly.entity_id
_entity_poly.type
_entity_poly.pdbx_seq_one_letter_code
_entity_poly.pdbx_strand_id
1 'polypeptide(L)'
;SLVLCTTMVAGFARNGHGRRAHELFELTESQGLELDVVSFTTILAACSAAGLLHDGRGYFVSMRGDYALAATMDHYVCVIDLLARSGRVD
;
A
#
# COMPACT_ATOMS: atom_id res chain seq x y z
N SER A 1 -1.49 16.64 3.66
CA SER A 1 -0.19 16.33 4.28
C SER A 1 -0.01 14.82 4.33
N LEU A 2 1.17 14.32 3.95
CA LEU A 2 1.49 12.89 3.82
C LEU A 2 1.12 12.07 5.07
N VAL A 3 1.42 12.61 6.26
CA VAL A 3 1.11 12.00 7.56
C VAL A 3 -0.39 11.75 7.76
N LEU A 4 -1.25 12.65 7.27
CA LEU A 4 -2.70 12.47 7.36
C LEU A 4 -3.16 11.35 6.43
N CYS A 5 -2.57 11.26 5.22
CA CYS A 5 -2.84 10.17 4.28
C CYS A 5 -2.45 8.83 4.90
N THR A 6 -1.21 8.66 5.36
CA THR A 6 -0.77 7.38 5.94
C THR A 6 -1.62 6.98 7.15
N THR A 7 -2.00 7.93 8.00
CA THR A 7 -2.90 7.68 9.13
C THR A 7 -4.30 7.24 8.69
N MET A 8 -4.88 7.91 7.69
CA MET A 8 -6.22 7.58 7.16
C MET A 8 -6.21 6.27 6.35
N VAL A 9 -5.18 6.00 5.56
CA VAL A 9 -4.96 4.74 4.84
C VAL A 9 -4.87 3.59 5.83
N ALA A 10 -4.06 3.72 6.88
CA ALA A 10 -3.96 2.72 7.95
C ALA A 10 -5.31 2.54 8.68
N GLY A 11 -6.04 3.64 8.94
CA GLY A 11 -7.36 3.61 9.55
C GLY A 11 -8.39 2.88 8.68
N PHE A 12 -8.43 3.15 7.38
CA PHE A 12 -9.33 2.47 6.45
C PHE A 12 -8.96 0.99 6.26
N ALA A 13 -7.67 0.66 6.16
CA ALA A 13 -7.19 -0.71 6.11
C ALA A 13 -7.66 -1.54 7.31
N ARG A 14 -7.53 -1.00 8.53
CA ARG A 14 -7.94 -1.67 9.77
C ARG A 14 -9.45 -1.88 9.89
N ASN A 15 -10.26 -1.11 9.17
CA ASN A 15 -11.72 -1.18 9.21
C ASN A 15 -12.32 -1.89 7.98
N GLY A 16 -11.51 -2.59 7.17
CA GLY A 16 -12.00 -3.32 5.98
C GLY A 16 -12.38 -2.40 4.81
N HIS A 17 -11.94 -1.15 4.83
CA HIS A 17 -12.20 -0.15 3.78
C HIS A 17 -10.98 0.05 2.87
N GLY A 18 -10.29 -1.04 2.49
CA GLY A 18 -9.06 -0.95 1.69
C GLY A 18 -9.19 -0.18 0.38
N ARG A 19 -10.36 -0.20 -0.26
CA ARG A 19 -10.62 0.62 -1.47
C ARG A 19 -10.54 2.13 -1.17
N ARG A 20 -11.06 2.59 -0.04
CA ARG A 20 -10.92 4.01 0.38
C ARG A 20 -9.47 4.34 0.73
N ALA A 21 -8.74 3.38 1.28
CA ALA A 21 -7.30 3.53 1.54
C ALA A 21 -6.53 3.71 0.21
N HIS A 22 -6.88 2.93 -0.82
CA HIS A 22 -6.34 3.06 -2.17
C HIS A 22 -6.65 4.42 -2.80
N GLU A 23 -7.91 4.80 -2.87
CA GLU A 23 -8.36 6.09 -3.46
C GLU A 23 -7.65 7.29 -2.83
N LEU A 24 -7.46 7.25 -1.50
CA LEU A 24 -6.75 8.32 -0.80
C LEU A 24 -5.25 8.34 -1.11
N PHE A 25 -4.64 7.18 -1.31
CA PHE A 25 -3.24 7.06 -1.69
C PHE A 25 -3.00 7.57 -3.11
N GLU A 26 -3.86 7.22 -4.07
CA GLU A 26 -3.83 7.77 -5.44
C GLU A 26 -4.00 9.29 -5.45
N LEU A 27 -4.91 9.83 -4.61
CA LEU A 27 -5.06 11.28 -4.48
C LEU A 27 -3.77 11.93 -3.98
N THR A 28 -3.09 11.30 -3.02
CA THR A 28 -1.83 11.79 -2.44
C THR A 28 -0.70 11.79 -3.46
N GLU A 29 -0.63 10.74 -4.28
CA GLU A 29 0.28 10.67 -5.43
C GLU A 29 -0.03 11.77 -6.46
N SER A 30 -1.31 11.97 -6.80
CA SER A 30 -1.73 13.02 -7.76
C SER A 30 -1.41 14.45 -7.32
N GLN A 31 -1.23 14.66 -6.01
CA GLN A 31 -0.84 15.94 -5.42
C GLN A 31 0.66 16.20 -5.50
N GLY A 32 1.46 15.27 -6.05
CA GLY A 32 2.90 15.38 -6.15
C GLY A 32 3.61 15.33 -4.80
N LEU A 33 2.97 14.71 -3.79
CA LEU A 33 3.58 14.53 -2.49
C LEU A 33 4.65 13.44 -2.57
N GLU A 34 5.84 13.74 -2.06
CA GLU A 34 6.96 12.81 -2.03
C GLU A 34 6.64 11.64 -1.09
N LEU A 35 6.36 10.48 -1.67
CA LEU A 35 6.11 9.23 -0.95
C LEU A 35 7.43 8.62 -0.49
N ASP A 36 7.45 8.10 0.72
CA ASP A 36 8.63 7.48 1.33
C ASP A 36 8.40 5.99 1.64
N VAL A 37 9.44 5.35 2.18
CA VAL A 37 9.44 3.94 2.64
C VAL A 37 8.24 3.64 3.54
N VAL A 38 7.86 4.55 4.44
CA VAL A 38 6.74 4.37 5.38
C VAL A 38 5.40 4.43 4.64
N SER A 39 5.28 5.33 3.67
CA SER A 39 4.09 5.48 2.83
C SER A 39 3.81 4.20 2.05
N PHE A 40 4.85 3.63 1.43
CA PHE A 40 4.74 2.36 0.70
C PHE A 40 4.45 1.16 1.60
N THR A 41 5.08 1.08 2.78
CA THR A 41 4.74 0.04 3.77
C THR A 41 3.27 0.12 4.17
N THR A 42 2.75 1.33 4.36
CA THR A 42 1.36 1.56 4.78
C THR A 42 0.36 1.13 3.70
N ILE A 43 0.58 1.48 2.43
CA ILE A 43 -0.33 1.10 1.35
C ILE A 43 -0.26 -0.39 1.03
N LEU A 44 0.92 -1.03 1.12
CA LEU A 44 1.05 -2.47 0.93
C LEU A 44 0.33 -3.26 2.03
N ALA A 45 0.44 -2.83 3.28
CA ALA A 45 -0.33 -3.41 4.39
C ALA A 45 -1.84 -3.26 4.16
N ALA A 46 -2.28 -2.10 3.66
CA ALA A 46 -3.67 -1.86 3.31
C ALA A 46 -4.16 -2.78 2.18
N CYS A 47 -3.37 -2.94 1.12
CA CYS A 47 -3.66 -3.86 0.02
C CYS A 47 -3.75 -5.30 0.51
N SER A 48 -2.82 -5.74 1.36
CA SER A 48 -2.82 -7.07 1.97
C SER A 48 -4.10 -7.34 2.77
N ALA A 49 -4.47 -6.42 3.65
CA ALA A 49 -5.66 -6.54 4.48
C ALA A 49 -6.96 -6.59 3.65
N ALA A 50 -6.97 -5.95 2.49
CA ALA A 50 -8.13 -5.80 1.62
C ALA A 50 -8.18 -6.79 0.43
N GLY A 51 -7.15 -7.64 0.26
CA GLY A 51 -7.06 -8.57 -0.86
C GLY A 51 -6.84 -7.90 -2.22
N LEU A 52 -6.29 -6.68 -2.26
CA LEU A 52 -6.06 -5.92 -3.49
C LEU A 52 -4.73 -6.35 -4.15
N LEU A 53 -4.72 -7.55 -4.74
CA LEU A 53 -3.49 -8.17 -5.26
C LEU A 53 -2.83 -7.33 -6.36
N HIS A 54 -3.60 -6.89 -7.35
CA HIS A 54 -3.09 -6.14 -8.49
C HIS A 54 -2.50 -4.79 -8.06
N ASP A 55 -3.22 -4.05 -7.22
CA ASP A 55 -2.80 -2.73 -6.74
C ASP A 55 -1.57 -2.84 -5.84
N GLY A 56 -1.57 -3.77 -4.88
CA GLY A 56 -0.43 -4.00 -3.99
C GLY A 56 0.84 -4.38 -4.76
N ARG A 57 0.71 -5.20 -5.82
CA ARG A 57 1.83 -5.51 -6.70
C ARG A 57 2.29 -4.28 -7.49
N GLY A 58 1.36 -3.46 -7.97
CA GLY A 58 1.65 -2.19 -8.64
C GLY A 58 2.48 -1.26 -7.76
N TYR A 59 2.03 -1.00 -6.53
CA TYR A 59 2.76 -0.16 -5.57
C TYR A 59 4.14 -0.69 -5.22
N PHE A 60 4.30 -2.01 -5.07
CA PHE A 60 5.62 -2.59 -4.79
C PHE A 60 6.61 -2.38 -5.95
N VAL A 61 6.13 -2.44 -7.19
CA VAL A 61 6.94 -2.19 -8.39
C VAL A 61 7.25 -0.70 -8.55
N SER A 62 6.24 0.18 -8.43
CA SER A 62 6.41 1.62 -8.61
C SER A 62 7.36 2.20 -7.57
N MET A 63 7.32 1.73 -6.32
CA MET A 63 8.27 2.12 -5.28
C MET A 63 9.73 2.04 -5.75
N ARG A 64 10.09 0.98 -6.48
CA ARG A 64 11.45 0.76 -6.98
C ARG A 64 11.72 1.46 -8.31
N GLY A 65 10.74 1.46 -9.21
CA GLY A 65 10.87 1.99 -10.57
C GLY A 65 10.75 3.51 -10.64
N ASP A 66 9.71 4.05 -10.03
CA ASP A 66 9.30 5.45 -10.17
C ASP A 66 9.83 6.30 -9.02
N TYR A 67 9.95 5.73 -7.82
CA TYR A 67 10.38 6.43 -6.60
C TYR A 67 11.82 6.09 -6.17
N ALA A 68 12.49 5.15 -6.86
CA ALA A 68 13.85 4.71 -6.55
C ALA A 68 14.09 4.29 -5.08
N LEU A 69 13.05 3.83 -4.39
CA LEU A 69 13.11 3.40 -3.00
C LEU A 69 13.44 1.90 -2.91
N ALA A 70 14.39 1.57 -2.04
CA ALA A 70 14.76 0.18 -1.77
C ALA A 70 13.72 -0.52 -0.89
N ALA A 71 13.34 -1.74 -1.27
CA ALA A 71 12.43 -2.54 -0.48
C ALA A 71 13.08 -3.01 0.82
N THR A 72 12.37 -2.79 1.93
CA THR A 72 12.72 -3.27 3.26
C THR A 72 11.96 -4.57 3.59
N MET A 73 12.35 -5.23 4.68
CA MET A 73 11.70 -6.45 5.17
C MET A 73 10.18 -6.27 5.37
N ASP A 74 9.74 -5.11 5.87
CA ASP A 74 8.32 -4.82 6.11
C ASP A 74 7.50 -4.85 4.81
N HIS A 75 8.06 -4.36 3.70
CA HIS A 75 7.40 -4.44 2.40
C HIS A 75 7.24 -5.89 1.95
N TYR A 76 8.29 -6.71 2.11
CA TYR A 76 8.22 -8.13 1.76
C TYR A 76 7.20 -8.89 2.60
N VAL A 77 7.10 -8.60 3.90
CA VAL A 77 6.08 -9.18 4.78
C VAL A 77 4.68 -8.85 4.26
N CYS A 78 4.42 -7.59 3.90
CA CYS A 78 3.13 -7.17 3.34
C CYS A 78 2.80 -7.88 2.02
N VAL A 79 3.78 -8.02 1.12
CA VAL A 79 3.57 -8.69 -0.17
C VAL A 79 3.35 -10.20 0.01
N ILE A 80 4.06 -10.86 0.93
CA ILE A 80 3.85 -12.28 1.24
C ILE A 80 2.47 -12.50 1.84
N ASP A 81 2.03 -11.67 2.80
CA ASP A 81 0.69 -11.76 3.39
C ASP A 81 -0.40 -11.53 2.31
N LEU A 82 -0.19 -10.56 1.41
CA LEU A 82 -1.09 -10.29 0.30
C LEU A 82 -1.24 -11.50 -0.62
N LEU A 83 -0.12 -12.13 -1.01
CA LEU A 83 -0.11 -13.32 -1.86
C LEU A 83 -0.77 -14.51 -1.15
N ALA A 84 -0.43 -14.75 0.11
CA ALA A 84 -0.99 -15.84 0.90
C ALA A 84 -2.52 -15.73 1.04
N ARG A 85 -3.05 -14.51 1.16
CA ARG A 85 -4.50 -14.27 1.21
C ARG A 85 -5.18 -14.40 -0.15
N SER A 86 -4.50 -14.00 -1.22
CA SER A 86 -5.03 -14.15 -2.59
C SER A 86 -5.13 -15.61 -3.04
N GLY A 87 -4.29 -16.52 -2.50
CA GLY A 87 -4.38 -17.96 -2.76
C GLY A 87 -5.38 -18.72 -1.88
N ARG A 88 -6.07 -18.04 -0.94
CA ARG A 88 -7.16 -18.63 -0.13
C ARG A 88 -8.55 -18.32 -0.70
N VAL A 89 -8.61 -17.62 -1.83
CA VAL A 89 -9.83 -17.36 -2.60
C VAL A 89 -9.78 -18.14 -3.92
N ASP A 90 -9.51 -19.44 -3.84
CA ASP A 90 -9.75 -20.43 -4.89
C ASP A 90 -10.24 -21.74 -4.24
#